data_AF-A0A317RD17-F1
#
_entry.id   AF-A0A317RD17-F1
#
_cell.length_a   1.000
_cell.length_b   1.000
_cell.length_c   1.000
_cell.angle_alpha   90.00
_cell.angle_beta   90.00
_cell.angle_gamma   90.00
#
_symmetry.space_group_name_H-M   'P 1'
#
loop_
_entity.id
_entity.type
_entity.pdbx_description
1 polymer ?
#
loop_
_entity_poly.entity_id
_entity_poly.type
_entity_poly.pdbx_seq_one_letter_code
_entity_poly.pdbx_strand_id
1 'polypeptide(L)' 'MSDKQVRAQYTREFKQEAVRQVRSGQAIAVVAKVLGIPKASLGNWVRLSAKGELDGAGGGDKSIQV' A
#
# COMPACT_ATOMS: atom_id res chain seq x y z
N MET A 1 -9.57 27.07 8.97
CA MET A 1 -8.36 26.72 8.19
C MET A 1 -7.60 25.62 8.93
N SER A 2 -8.07 24.39 8.81
CA SER A 2 -7.27 23.19 9.10
C SER A 2 -7.81 22.14 8.16
N ASP A 3 -7.26 22.14 6.94
CA ASP A 3 -7.47 21.05 5.99
C ASP A 3 -6.85 19.82 6.64
N LYS A 4 -7.68 19.15 7.45
CA LYS A 4 -7.37 17.93 8.17
C LYS A 4 -7.11 16.93 7.07
N GLN A 5 -5.86 16.85 6.62
CA GLN A 5 -5.40 15.92 5.60
C GLN A 5 -5.95 14.57 6.01
N VAL A 6 -7.06 14.19 5.39
CA VAL A 6 -7.63 12.86 5.48
C VAL A 6 -6.49 12.02 4.92
N ARG A 7 -5.69 11.41 5.80
CA ARG A 7 -4.72 10.40 5.39
C ARG A 7 -5.58 9.40 4.65
N ALA A 8 -5.58 9.47 3.32
CA ALA A 8 -6.36 8.62 2.47
C ALA A 8 -5.81 7.22 2.74
N GLN A 9 -6.42 6.54 3.71
CA GLN A 9 -6.01 5.23 4.13
C GLN A 9 -6.22 4.37 2.89
N TYR A 10 -5.12 3.92 2.29
CA TYR A 10 -5.17 2.97 1.19
C TYR A 10 -6.08 1.83 1.62
N THR A 11 -7.25 1.75 0.99
CA THR A 11 -8.27 0.79 1.39
C THR A 11 -7.73 -0.61 1.20
N ARG A 12 -8.33 -1.56 1.92
CA ARG A 12 -7.98 -2.97 1.80
C ARG A 12 -8.02 -3.43 0.34
N GLU A 13 -9.08 -3.06 -0.39
CA GLU A 13 -9.26 -3.41 -1.80
C GLU A 13 -8.16 -2.77 -2.66
N PHE A 14 -7.82 -1.50 -2.41
CA PHE A 14 -6.77 -0.82 -3.15
C PHE A 14 -5.41 -1.51 -2.98
N LYS A 15 -5.06 -1.92 -1.76
CA LYS A 15 -3.82 -2.65 -1.48
C LYS A 15 -3.82 -4.02 -2.17
N GLN A 16 -4.95 -4.72 -2.17
CA GLN A 16 -5.08 -6.04 -2.80
C GLN A 16 -4.95 -5.94 -4.32
N GLU A 17 -5.60 -4.96 -4.94
CA GLU A 17 -5.53 -4.73 -6.38
C GLU A 17 -4.11 -4.36 -6.81
N ALA A 18 -3.44 -3.48 -6.07
CA ALA A 18 -2.05 -3.13 -6.34
C ALA A 18 -1.12 -4.34 -6.27
N VAL A 19 -1.32 -5.24 -5.29
CA VAL A 19 -0.55 -6.48 -5.17
C VAL A 19 -0.90 -7.47 -6.28
N ARG A 20 -2.18 -7.57 -6.67
CA ARG A 20 -2.64 -8.40 -7.78
C ARG A 20 -1.95 -8.01 -9.08
N GLN A 21 -1.87 -6.72 -9.39
CA GLN A 21 -1.16 -6.21 -10.58
C GLN A 21 0.32 -6.63 -10.61
N VAL A 22 1.01 -6.54 -9.47
CA VAL A 22 2.40 -7.01 -9.37
C VAL A 22 2.52 -8.52 -9.55
N ARG A 23 1.61 -9.30 -8.94
CA ARG A 23 1.59 -10.76 -9.08
C ARG A 23 1.24 -11.22 -10.51
N SER A 24 0.49 -10.42 -11.27
CA SER A 24 0.24 -10.63 -12.70
C SER A 24 1.47 -10.36 -13.58
N GLY A 25 2.63 -10.07 -13.01
CA GLY A 25 3.90 -9.89 -13.71
C GLY A 25 4.28 -8.44 -13.98
N GLN A 26 3.49 -7.46 -13.52
CA GLN A 26 3.88 -6.06 -13.66
C GLN A 26 4.98 -5.69 -12.66
N ALA A 27 5.94 -4.87 -13.12
CA ALA A 27 6.98 -4.36 -12.25
C ALA A 27 6.40 -3.45 -11.16
N ILE A 28 6.83 -3.65 -9.91
CA ILE A 28 6.43 -2.83 -8.75
C ILE A 28 6.61 -1.33 -9.03
N ALA A 29 7.69 -0.94 -9.74
CA ALA A 29 7.94 0.46 -10.08
C ALA A 29 6.88 1.04 -11.03
N VAL A 30 6.37 0.24 -11.98
CA VAL A 30 5.34 0.65 -12.93
C VAL A 30 4.00 0.79 -12.22
N VAL A 31 3.60 -0.22 -11.45
CA VAL A 31 2.34 -0.20 -10.68
C VAL A 31 2.34 0.95 -9.67
N ALA A 32 3.45 1.16 -8.96
CA ALA A 32 3.59 2.27 -8.03
C ALA A 32 3.43 3.64 -8.70
N LYS A 33 4.02 3.81 -9.89
CA LYS A 33 3.91 5.04 -10.68
C LYS A 33 2.48 5.28 -11.18
N VAL A 34 1.82 4.24 -11.69
CA VAL A 34 0.43 4.31 -12.19
C VAL A 34 -0.54 4.64 -11.06
N LEU A 35 -0.35 4.04 -9.89
CA LEU A 35 -1.21 4.25 -8.72
C LEU A 35 -0.84 5.49 -7.89
N GLY A 36 0.26 6.18 -8.23
CA GLY A 36 0.73 7.35 -7.49
C GLY A 36 1.22 7.04 -6.07
N ILE A 37 1.64 5.80 -5.80
CA ILE A 37 2.05 5.36 -4.46
C ILE A 37 3.57 5.17 -4.35
N PRO A 38 4.15 5.24 -3.15
CA PRO A 38 5.55 4.92 -2.95
C PRO A 38 5.86 3.46 -3.30
N LYS A 39 6.92 3.23 -4.10
CA LYS A 39 7.41 1.89 -4.46
C LYS A 39 7.68 1.02 -3.23
N ALA A 40 8.19 1.63 -2.16
CA ALA A 40 8.46 0.95 -0.88
C ALA A 40 7.18 0.43 -0.23
N SER A 41 6.09 1.23 -0.23
CA SER A 41 4.79 0.84 0.31
C SER A 41 4.21 -0.35 -0.45
N LEU A 42 4.24 -0.28 -1.78
CA LEU A 42 3.78 -1.39 -2.62
C LEU A 42 4.62 -2.65 -2.41
N GLY A 43 5.94 -2.53 -2.33
CA GLY A 43 6.83 -3.65 -2.03
C GLY A 43 6.57 -4.27 -0.66
N ASN A 44 6.18 -3.47 0.34
CA ASN A 44 5.78 -3.98 1.64
C ASN A 44 4.47 -4.77 1.56
N TRP A 45 3.45 -4.23 0.87
CA TRP A 45 2.17 -4.93 0.66
C TRP A 45 2.32 -6.25 -0.09
N VAL A 46 3.18 -6.32 -1.10
CA VAL A 46 3.45 -7.57 -1.83
C VAL A 46 4.03 -8.63 -0.88
N ARG A 47 4.97 -8.25 -0.02
CA ARG A 47 5.55 -9.16 0.99
C ARG A 47 4.52 -9.60 2.03
N LEU A 48 3.72 -8.68 2.56
CA LEU A 48 2.66 -8.99 3.51
C LEU A 48 1.59 -9.89 2.90
N SER A 49 1.23 -9.66 1.64
CA SER A 49 0.33 -10.55 0.89
C SER A 49 0.90 -11.95 0.71
N ALA A 50 2.21 -12.09 0.48
CA ALA A 50 2.86 -13.40 0.39
C ALA A 50 2.78 -14.19 1.71
N LYS A 51 2.69 -13.48 2.84
CA LYS A 51 2.52 -14.05 4.18
C LYS A 51 1.06 -14.23 4.60
N GLY A 52 0.10 -13.74 3.81
CA GLY A 52 -1.32 -13.70 4.20
C GLY A 52 -1.69 -12.57 5.17
N GLU A 53 -0.77 -11.63 5.44
CA GLU A 53 -0.88 -10.59 6.46
C GLU A 53 -1.26 -9.20 5.89
N LEU A 54 -1.64 -9.13 4.60
CA LEU A 54 -1.99 -7.85 3.96
C LEU A 54 -3.19 -7.15 4.61
N ASP A 55 -4.09 -7.94 5.21
CA ASP A 55 -5.30 -7.49 5.90
C ASP A 55 -4.97 -6.71 7.19
N GLY A 56 -4.06 -7.24 8.00
CA GLY A 56 -3.61 -6.65 9.26
C GLY A 56 -2.75 -5.40 9.07
N ALA A 57 -2.21 -5.20 7.87
CA ALA A 57 -1.46 -4.00 7.50
C ALA A 57 -2.34 -2.79 7.15
N GLY A 58 -3.63 -2.85 7.49
CA GLY A 58 -4.61 -1.77 7.39
C GLY A 58 -4.23 -0.49 8.15
N GLY A 59 -3.42 -0.57 9.21
CA GLY A 59 -3.11 0.55 10.12
C GLY A 59 -1.63 0.94 10.20
N GLY A 60 -0.89 0.86 9.09
CA GLY A 60 0.53 1.20 9.05
C GLY A 60 0.85 2.62 8.57
N ASP A 61 0.10 3.63 9.01
CA ASP A 61 0.75 4.92 9.26
C ASP A 61 1.65 4.67 10.46
N LYS A 62 2.94 4.94 10.31
CA LYS A 62 3.91 4.78 11.39
C LYS A 62 3.30 5.37 12.65
N SER A 63 3.17 4.56 13.69
CA SER A 63 3.26 5.06 15.06
C SER A 63 4.52 5.93 15.09
N ILE A 64 4.34 7.24 14.94
CA ILE A 64 5.34 8.22 15.35
C ILE A 64 5.31 8.08 16.87
N GLN A 65 6.14 7.17 17.36
CA GLN A 65 6.57 7.19 18.74
C GLN A 65 7.71 8.20 18.80
N VAL A 66 7.37 9.47 19.04
CA VAL A 66 8.09 10.41 19.92
C VAL A 66 7.07 11.39 20.50
#